data_AF-C8NGD0-F1
#
_entry.id   AF-C8NGD0-F1
#
_cell.length_a   1.000
_cell.length_b   1.000
_cell.length_c   1.000
_cell.angle_alpha   90.00
_cell.angle_beta   90.00
_cell.angle_gamma   90.00
#
_symmetry.space_group_name_H-M   'P 1'
#
loop_
_entity.id
_entity.type
_entity.pdbx_description
1 polymer ?
#
loop_
_entity_poly.entity_id
_entity_poly.type
_entity_poly.pdbx_seq_one_letter_code
_entity_poly.pdbx_strand_id
1 'polypeptide(L)'
;MVQLKFSNSNIFSFKLVVGVQGKKYLMDLSSVRPKSVIWGGLPDTVSVTAYELENENVQFELKNKTSNGWKAGVIVAIQPLLYTLYNFLYSLFVSYKIGQQLGIKSLLFAISMLISYLIVITFLNFNKKKVMNRLGQKRSVQTFVFRPTKRIYDGYFIFIISLVCYVVYLSFNNGSEGALLIVNTVLSMLCFAYTNSAIPVAEYYQAGTYELVEIREE
;
A
#
# COMPACT_ATOMS: atom_id res chain seq x y z
N MET A 1 12.05 -19.89 21.84
CA MET A 1 11.79 -18.58 21.20
C MET A 1 10.35 -18.56 20.72
N VAL A 2 9.60 -17.54 21.10
CA VAL A 2 8.21 -17.35 20.70
C VAL A 2 8.20 -16.95 19.21
N GLN A 3 7.66 -17.81 18.34
CA GLN A 3 7.58 -17.54 16.91
C GLN A 3 6.18 -17.08 16.53
N LEU A 4 6.09 -15.86 16.00
CA LEU A 4 4.86 -15.36 15.37
C LEU A 4 4.67 -16.05 14.01
N LYS A 5 3.46 -16.57 13.76
CA LYS A 5 3.08 -17.09 12.44
C LYS A 5 2.20 -16.06 11.74
N PHE A 6 2.60 -15.67 10.54
CA PHE A 6 1.88 -14.70 9.73
C PHE A 6 1.16 -15.39 8.57
N SER A 7 -0.07 -14.94 8.29
CA SER A 7 -0.80 -15.32 7.09
C SER A 7 -1.54 -14.13 6.48
N ASN A 8 -1.85 -14.22 5.20
CA ASN A 8 -2.52 -13.13 4.48
C ASN A 8 -3.98 -13.03 4.92
N SER A 9 -4.43 -11.82 5.21
CA SER A 9 -5.85 -11.54 5.43
C SER A 9 -6.55 -11.21 4.11
N ASN A 10 -7.88 -11.27 4.09
CA ASN A 10 -8.68 -10.84 2.95
C ASN A 10 -8.79 -9.32 2.75
N ILE A 11 -8.04 -8.54 3.52
CA ILE A 11 -7.95 -7.08 3.41
C ILE A 11 -6.48 -6.69 3.29
N PHE A 12 -6.13 -6.02 2.19
CA PHE A 12 -4.75 -5.74 1.77
C PHE A 12 -3.85 -5.14 2.87
N SER A 13 -4.38 -4.22 3.68
CA SER A 13 -3.62 -3.50 4.70
C SER A 13 -3.45 -4.26 6.02
N PHE A 14 -3.98 -5.48 6.11
CA PHE A 14 -4.02 -6.26 7.33
C PHE A 14 -3.41 -7.65 7.12
N LYS A 15 -2.70 -8.14 8.14
CA LYS A 15 -2.21 -9.53 8.19
C LYS A 15 -2.78 -10.24 9.41
N LEU A 16 -3.02 -11.53 9.25
CA LEU A 16 -3.35 -12.40 10.38
C LEU A 16 -2.05 -12.83 11.04
N VAL A 17 -2.03 -12.75 12.37
CA VAL A 17 -0.88 -13.13 13.19
C VAL A 17 -1.36 -14.08 14.26
N VAL A 18 -0.76 -15.27 14.33
CA VAL A 18 -0.95 -16.18 15.45
C VAL A 18 0.18 -15.94 16.43
N GLY A 19 -0.18 -15.39 17.60
CA GLY A 19 0.74 -15.00 18.64
C GLY A 19 1.03 -16.10 19.66
N VAL A 20 1.59 -15.68 20.80
CA VAL A 20 1.94 -16.57 21.91
C VAL A 20 0.66 -17.22 22.47
N GLN A 21 0.73 -18.50 22.85
CA GLN A 21 -0.41 -19.26 23.38
C GLN A 21 -1.55 -19.54 22.38
N GLY A 22 -1.30 -19.35 21.07
CA GLY A 22 -2.26 -19.73 20.03
C GLY A 22 -3.36 -18.69 19.76
N LYS A 23 -3.29 -17.52 20.39
CA LYS A 23 -4.21 -16.41 20.16
C LYS A 23 -4.06 -15.86 18.74
N LYS A 24 -5.19 -15.54 18.09
CA LYS A 24 -5.23 -14.93 16.75
C LYS A 24 -5.35 -13.42 16.85
N TYR A 25 -4.65 -12.73 15.95
CA TYR A 25 -4.63 -11.27 15.86
C TYR A 25 -4.80 -10.82 14.41
N LEU A 26 -5.44 -9.67 14.24
CA LEU A 26 -5.49 -8.93 12.98
C LEU A 26 -4.58 -7.71 13.09
N MET A 27 -3.40 -7.78 12.52
CA MET A 27 -2.39 -6.72 12.55
C MET A 27 -2.63 -5.70 11.44
N ASP A 28 -2.71 -4.42 11.80
CA ASP A 28 -2.86 -3.30 10.87
C ASP A 28 -1.49 -2.80 10.41
N LEU A 29 -1.08 -3.17 9.20
CA LEU A 29 0.22 -2.77 8.63
C LEU A 29 0.29 -1.27 8.29
N SER A 30 -0.85 -0.58 8.21
CA SER A 30 -0.89 0.87 8.00
C SER A 30 -0.62 1.66 9.28
N SER A 31 -0.77 1.00 10.44
CA SER A 31 -0.58 1.59 11.77
C SER A 31 0.89 1.67 12.23
N VAL A 32 1.83 1.10 11.46
CA VAL A 32 3.25 1.03 11.82
C VAL A 32 3.82 2.42 12.13
N ARG A 33 4.42 2.57 13.32
CA ARG A 33 5.13 3.78 13.75
C ARG A 33 6.52 3.45 14.32
N PRO A 34 7.55 4.27 14.03
CA PRO A 34 7.55 5.38 13.09
C PRO A 34 7.66 4.89 11.63
N LYS A 35 7.05 5.62 10.70
CA LYS A 35 7.12 5.29 9.26
C LYS A 35 8.50 5.52 8.64
N SER A 36 9.41 6.20 9.34
CA SER A 36 10.80 6.43 8.89
C SER A 36 11.62 5.14 8.76
N VAL A 37 11.17 4.03 9.34
CA VAL A 37 11.90 2.75 9.33
C VAL A 37 12.18 2.23 7.92
N ILE A 38 11.26 2.43 6.97
CA ILE A 38 11.44 2.03 5.56
C ILE A 38 12.31 3.00 4.76
N TRP A 39 12.68 4.14 5.35
CA TRP A 39 13.47 5.22 4.74
C TRP A 39 14.90 5.28 5.31
N GLY A 40 15.42 4.16 5.81
CA GLY A 40 16.76 4.06 6.40
C GLY A 40 16.84 4.49 7.86
N GLY A 41 15.72 4.88 8.48
CA GLY A 41 15.65 5.16 9.91
C GLY A 41 15.87 3.90 10.75
N LEU A 42 16.59 4.02 11.86
CA LEU A 42 16.78 2.95 12.84
C LEU A 42 16.24 3.40 14.21
N PRO A 43 14.90 3.45 14.38
CA PRO A 43 14.30 3.81 15.66
C PRO A 43 14.56 2.70 16.69
N ASP A 44 14.59 3.04 17.98
CA ASP A 44 14.78 2.03 19.04
C ASP A 44 13.64 0.99 19.06
N THR A 45 12.43 1.42 18.70
CA THR A 45 11.24 0.57 18.64
C THR A 45 10.32 0.95 17.47
N VAL A 46 9.69 -0.06 16.89
CA VAL A 46 8.61 0.04 15.90
C VAL A 46 7.36 -0.57 16.49
N SER A 47 6.29 0.21 16.63
CA SER A 47 5.00 -0.27 17.12
C SER A 47 4.02 -0.53 15.97
N VAL A 48 3.21 -1.57 16.13
CA VAL A 48 2.15 -1.95 15.19
C VAL A 48 0.90 -2.33 15.97
N THR A 49 -0.23 -1.73 15.63
CA THR A 49 -1.52 -2.05 16.23
C THR A 49 -2.05 -3.36 15.67
N ALA A 50 -2.56 -4.20 16.55
CA ALA A 50 -3.26 -5.44 16.21
C ALA A 50 -4.54 -5.58 17.05
N TYR A 51 -5.54 -6.25 16.48
CA TYR A 51 -6.81 -6.51 17.13
C TYR A 51 -6.89 -7.99 17.48
N GLU A 52 -7.16 -8.32 18.74
CA GLU A 52 -7.38 -9.72 19.14
C GLU A 52 -8.65 -10.26 18.46
N LEU A 53 -8.54 -11.47 17.91
CA LEU A 53 -9.62 -12.20 17.29
C LEU A 53 -9.96 -13.43 18.12
N GLU A 54 -11.24 -13.76 18.17
CA GLU A 54 -11.68 -15.09 18.63
C GLU A 54 -11.05 -16.17 17.74
N ASN A 55 -10.61 -17.29 18.33
CA ASN A 55 -9.89 -18.34 17.62
C ASN A 55 -10.71 -18.94 16.45
N GLU A 56 -12.03 -18.95 16.58
CA GLU A 56 -12.99 -19.46 15.59
C GLU A 56 -13.31 -18.44 14.49
N ASN A 57 -12.80 -17.20 14.58
CA ASN A 57 -13.13 -16.14 13.64
C ASN A 57 -12.41 -16.36 12.28
N VAL A 58 -13.19 -16.73 11.27
CA VAL A 58 -12.74 -16.93 9.88
C VAL A 58 -13.06 -15.75 8.96
N GLN A 59 -13.61 -14.65 9.48
CA GLN A 59 -14.12 -13.54 8.65
C GLN A 59 -13.02 -12.77 7.91
N PHE A 60 -11.80 -12.80 8.42
CA PHE A 60 -10.62 -12.14 7.86
C PHE A 60 -9.69 -13.08 7.11
N GLU A 61 -9.98 -14.38 7.12
CA GLU A 61 -9.20 -15.38 6.38
C GLU A 61 -9.42 -15.21 4.87
N LEU A 62 -8.36 -15.47 4.10
CA LEU A 62 -8.41 -15.43 2.65
C LEU A 62 -9.29 -16.58 2.14
N LYS A 63 -10.52 -16.28 1.72
CA LYS A 63 -11.35 -17.27 1.03
C LYS A 63 -10.80 -17.46 -0.38
N ASN A 64 -10.41 -18.69 -0.74
CA ASN A 64 -9.89 -19.06 -2.07
C ASN A 64 -10.88 -18.86 -3.25
N LYS A 65 -12.02 -18.21 -3.05
CA LYS A 65 -13.09 -18.12 -4.05
C LYS A 65 -13.05 -16.78 -4.78
N THR A 66 -12.00 -16.51 -5.53
CA THR A 66 -12.06 -15.53 -6.63
C THR A 66 -12.26 -16.31 -7.91
N SER A 67 -13.47 -16.33 -8.46
CA SER A 67 -13.69 -16.98 -9.76
C SER A 67 -12.92 -16.23 -10.84
N ASN A 68 -12.31 -16.95 -11.79
CA ASN A 68 -11.62 -16.35 -12.93
C ASN A 68 -12.55 -15.40 -13.72
N GLY A 69 -13.86 -15.66 -13.71
CA GLY A 69 -14.88 -14.81 -14.32
C GLY A 69 -15.00 -13.42 -13.67
N TRP A 70 -14.84 -13.28 -12.35
CA TRP A 70 -14.84 -11.96 -11.70
C TRP A 70 -13.62 -11.13 -12.09
N LYS A 71 -12.43 -11.75 -12.13
CA LYS A 71 -11.19 -11.09 -12.56
C LYS A 71 -11.30 -10.61 -14.02
N ALA A 72 -11.79 -11.47 -14.91
CA ALA A 72 -12.02 -11.13 -16.31
C ALA A 72 -13.06 -10.00 -16.47
N GLY A 73 -14.16 -10.06 -15.72
CA GLY A 73 -15.20 -9.02 -15.76
C GLY A 73 -14.70 -7.64 -15.33
N VAL A 74 -13.85 -7.56 -14.30
CA VAL A 74 -13.23 -6.30 -13.87
C VAL A 74 -12.29 -5.74 -14.94
N ILE A 75 -11.48 -6.59 -15.58
CA ILE A 75 -10.56 -6.16 -16.64
C ILE A 75 -11.34 -5.57 -17.82
N VAL A 76 -12.39 -6.25 -18.28
CA VAL A 76 -13.23 -5.78 -19.40
C VAL A 76 -13.92 -4.46 -19.05
N ALA A 77 -14.42 -4.31 -17.82
CA ALA A 77 -15.12 -3.10 -17.39
C ALA A 77 -14.20 -1.87 -17.27
N ILE A 78 -12.91 -2.04 -16.97
CA ILE A 78 -11.96 -0.94 -16.82
C ILE A 78 -11.47 -0.38 -18.17
N GLN A 79 -11.46 -1.21 -19.22
CA GLN A 79 -10.91 -0.81 -20.53
C GLN A 79 -11.55 0.45 -21.13
N PRO A 80 -12.90 0.62 -21.17
CA PRO A 80 -13.53 1.83 -21.71
C PRO A 80 -13.16 3.09 -20.93
N LEU A 81 -12.99 2.96 -19.61
CA LEU A 81 -12.61 4.08 -18.75
C LEU A 81 -11.17 4.52 -19.02
N LEU A 82 -10.24 3.56 -19.16
CA LEU A 82 -8.85 3.86 -19.53
C LEU A 82 -8.75 4.48 -20.94
N TYR A 83 -9.51 3.97 -21.90
CA TYR A 83 -9.54 4.50 -23.27
C TYR A 83 -10.07 5.94 -23.30
N THR A 84 -11.17 6.21 -22.60
CA THR A 84 -11.75 7.55 -22.49
C THR A 84 -10.76 8.52 -21.83
N LEU A 85 -10.14 8.10 -20.73
CA LEU A 85 -9.14 8.92 -20.03
C LEU A 85 -7.92 9.19 -20.92
N TYR A 86 -7.42 8.20 -21.63
CA TYR A 86 -6.31 8.36 -22.57
C TYR A 86 -6.64 9.38 -23.66
N ASN A 87 -7.80 9.25 -24.32
CA ASN A 87 -8.21 10.17 -25.38
C ASN A 87 -8.37 11.60 -24.88
N PHE A 88 -8.91 11.78 -23.68
CA PHE A 88 -9.00 13.08 -23.03
C PHE A 88 -7.61 13.69 -22.80
N LEU A 89 -6.69 12.93 -22.20
CA LEU A 89 -5.32 13.39 -21.96
C LEU A 89 -4.59 13.68 -23.28
N TYR A 90 -4.68 12.79 -24.27
CA TYR A 90 -4.08 13.00 -25.59
C TYR A 90 -4.59 14.31 -26.23
N SER A 91 -5.90 14.53 -26.22
CA SER A 91 -6.52 15.75 -26.72
C SER A 91 -6.01 17.00 -25.99
N LEU A 92 -5.88 16.96 -24.66
CA LEU A 92 -5.31 18.06 -23.88
C LEU A 92 -3.85 18.34 -24.26
N PHE A 93 -3.03 17.29 -24.36
CA PHE A 93 -1.61 17.45 -24.68
C PHE A 93 -1.39 18.05 -26.06
N VAL A 94 -2.15 17.59 -27.06
CA VAL A 94 -2.06 18.08 -28.44
C VAL A 94 -2.63 19.49 -28.55
N SER A 95 -3.83 19.74 -28.02
CA SER A 95 -4.54 21.03 -28.18
C SER A 95 -3.79 22.19 -27.52
N TYR A 96 -3.21 21.95 -26.34
CA TYR A 96 -2.48 22.97 -25.58
C TYR A 96 -0.96 22.92 -25.79
N LYS A 97 -0.46 22.03 -26.67
CA LYS A 97 0.98 21.82 -26.91
C LYS A 97 1.78 21.58 -25.61
N ILE A 98 1.18 20.86 -24.66
CA ILE A 98 1.72 20.65 -23.31
C ILE A 98 3.11 19.99 -23.35
N GLY A 99 3.35 19.11 -24.33
CA GLY A 99 4.65 18.45 -24.50
C GLY A 99 5.84 19.42 -24.59
N GLN A 100 5.64 20.59 -25.17
CA GLN A 100 6.69 21.62 -25.31
C GLN A 100 6.86 22.47 -24.04
N GLN A 101 5.89 22.45 -23.13
CA GLN A 101 5.86 23.27 -21.93
C GLN A 101 6.32 22.46 -20.73
N LEU A 102 7.63 22.44 -20.49
CA LEU A 102 8.25 21.64 -19.43
C LEU A 102 7.62 21.89 -18.05
N GLY A 103 7.32 23.15 -17.70
CA GLY A 103 6.70 23.49 -16.41
C GLY A 103 5.33 22.84 -16.19
N ILE A 104 4.43 22.93 -17.19
CA ILE A 104 3.08 22.34 -17.10
C ILE A 104 3.18 20.81 -17.13
N LYS A 105 4.08 20.28 -17.95
CA LYS A 105 4.34 18.85 -18.05
C LYS A 105 4.78 18.26 -16.71
N SER A 106 5.74 18.89 -16.03
CA SER A 106 6.19 18.51 -14.69
C SER A 106 5.10 18.66 -13.64
N LEU A 107 4.29 19.72 -13.72
CA LEU A 107 3.15 19.92 -12.83
C LEU A 107 2.12 18.78 -12.97
N LEU A 108 1.78 18.38 -14.20
CA LEU A 108 0.87 17.25 -14.43
C LEU A 108 1.42 15.93 -13.88
N PHE A 109 2.74 15.72 -13.98
CA PHE A 109 3.37 14.56 -13.36
C PHE A 109 3.23 14.58 -11.83
N ALA A 110 3.47 15.73 -11.19
CA ALA A 110 3.26 15.89 -9.75
C ALA A 110 1.78 15.69 -9.34
N ILE A 111 0.84 16.23 -10.12
CA ILE A 111 -0.60 16.04 -9.91
C ILE A 111 -0.96 14.55 -10.00
N SER A 112 -0.40 13.81 -10.96
CA SER A 112 -0.66 12.36 -11.07
C SER A 112 -0.23 11.60 -9.82
N MET A 113 0.92 11.94 -9.23
CA MET A 113 1.36 11.36 -7.97
C MET A 113 0.46 11.76 -6.79
N LEU A 114 0.00 13.01 -6.75
CA LEU A 114 -0.92 13.48 -5.72
C LEU A 114 -2.25 12.72 -5.77
N ILE A 115 -2.81 12.52 -6.98
CA ILE A 115 -4.01 11.71 -7.19
C ILE A 115 -3.80 10.29 -6.68
N SER A 116 -2.68 9.65 -7.02
CA SER A 116 -2.36 8.31 -6.52
C SER A 116 -2.30 8.24 -5.00
N TYR A 117 -1.66 9.22 -4.36
CA TYR A 117 -1.59 9.30 -2.89
C TYR A 117 -2.98 9.42 -2.27
N LEU A 118 -3.85 10.29 -2.79
CA LEU A 118 -5.22 10.46 -2.31
C LEU A 118 -6.05 9.19 -2.45
N ILE A 119 -5.91 8.47 -3.57
CA ILE A 119 -6.58 7.18 -3.78
C ILE A 119 -6.13 6.18 -2.72
N VAL A 120 -4.83 6.06 -2.45
CA VAL A 120 -4.31 5.14 -1.42
C VAL A 120 -4.83 5.49 -0.03
N ILE A 121 -4.79 6.76 0.37
CA ILE A 121 -5.30 7.18 1.68
C ILE A 121 -6.80 6.91 1.82
N THR A 122 -7.57 7.18 0.77
CA THR A 122 -9.01 6.91 0.74
C THR A 122 -9.28 5.41 0.86
N PHE A 123 -8.56 4.59 0.11
CA PHE A 123 -8.65 3.13 0.15
C PHE A 123 -8.28 2.57 1.55
N LEU A 124 -7.24 3.12 2.17
CA LEU A 124 -6.84 2.77 3.53
C LEU A 124 -7.95 3.07 4.55
N ASN A 125 -8.50 4.27 4.50
CA ASN A 125 -9.59 4.67 5.38
C ASN A 125 -10.83 3.79 5.19
N PHE A 126 -11.14 3.44 3.94
CA PHE A 126 -12.23 2.53 3.61
C PHE A 126 -12.00 1.12 4.20
N ASN A 127 -10.79 0.57 4.06
CA ASN A 127 -10.43 -0.73 4.64
C ASN A 127 -10.50 -0.70 6.16
N LYS A 128 -9.96 0.35 6.80
CA LYS A 128 -10.02 0.49 8.25
C LYS A 128 -11.46 0.56 8.74
N LYS A 129 -12.32 1.37 8.10
CA LYS A 129 -13.75 1.44 8.42
C LYS A 129 -14.44 0.08 8.26
N LYS A 130 -14.12 -0.65 7.18
CA LYS A 130 -14.65 -2.00 6.93
C LYS A 130 -14.24 -3.00 8.01
N VAL A 131 -12.97 -2.99 8.44
CA VAL A 131 -12.48 -3.83 9.54
C VAL A 131 -13.18 -3.48 10.84
N MET A 132 -13.27 -2.18 11.16
CA MET A 132 -13.90 -1.72 12.40
C MET A 132 -15.38 -2.09 12.48
N ASN A 133 -16.11 -2.02 11.37
CA ASN A 133 -17.49 -2.47 11.31
C ASN A 133 -17.62 -3.99 11.54
N ARG A 134 -16.66 -4.80 11.06
CA ARG A 134 -16.67 -6.26 11.23
C ARG A 134 -16.27 -6.70 12.64
N LEU A 135 -15.34 -5.98 13.27
CA LEU A 135 -14.90 -6.26 14.65
C LEU A 135 -15.95 -5.90 15.71
N GLY A 136 -16.96 -5.09 15.38
CA GLY A 136 -18.01 -4.70 16.34
C GLY A 136 -17.51 -3.78 17.45
N GLN A 137 -18.21 -3.71 18.59
CA GLN A 137 -17.88 -2.81 19.71
C GLN A 137 -16.90 -3.42 20.75
N LYS A 138 -16.85 -4.75 20.89
CA LYS A 138 -15.88 -5.41 21.77
C LYS A 138 -14.56 -5.60 21.02
N ARG A 139 -13.58 -4.76 21.30
CA ARG A 139 -12.26 -4.77 20.65
C ARG A 139 -11.20 -4.79 21.73
N SER A 140 -10.43 -5.88 21.83
CA SER A 140 -9.14 -5.84 22.54
C SER A 140 -8.09 -5.36 21.53
N VAL A 141 -7.48 -4.23 21.83
CA VAL A 141 -6.42 -3.61 21.03
C VAL A 141 -5.10 -3.96 21.68
N GLN A 142 -4.19 -4.51 20.89
CA GLN A 142 -2.85 -4.86 21.34
C GLN A 142 -1.83 -4.16 20.45
N THR A 143 -0.79 -3.62 21.07
CA THR A 143 0.32 -2.97 20.39
C THR A 143 1.54 -3.88 20.42
N PHE A 144 1.92 -4.37 19.25
CA PHE A 144 3.11 -5.19 19.04
C PHE A 144 4.32 -4.26 18.90
N VAL A 145 5.33 -4.45 19.74
CA VAL A 145 6.55 -3.65 19.74
C VAL A 145 7.70 -4.49 19.22
N PHE A 146 8.31 -4.03 18.12
CA PHE A 146 9.47 -4.63 17.50
C PHE A 146 10.69 -3.75 17.69
N ARG A 147 11.87 -4.35 17.84
CA ARG A 147 13.16 -3.66 17.75
C ARG A 147 13.76 -3.94 16.37
N PRO A 148 14.01 -2.91 15.54
CA PRO A 148 14.72 -3.11 14.29
C PRO A 148 16.21 -3.31 14.56
N THR A 149 16.79 -4.37 14.01
CA THR A 149 18.22 -4.72 14.17
C THR A 149 19.08 -4.15 13.05
N LYS A 150 18.48 -3.85 11.89
CA LYS A 150 19.14 -3.32 10.70
C LYS A 150 18.31 -2.22 10.03
N ARG A 151 18.99 -1.34 9.30
CA ARG A 151 18.36 -0.29 8.49
C ARG A 151 17.70 -0.89 7.26
N ILE A 152 16.53 -0.37 6.92
CA ILE A 152 15.73 -0.82 5.78
C ILE A 152 15.58 0.35 4.81
N TYR A 153 15.84 0.11 3.53
CA TYR A 153 15.89 1.16 2.50
C TYR A 153 14.82 0.99 1.42
N ASP A 154 13.84 0.10 1.64
CA ASP A 154 12.84 -0.26 0.65
C ASP A 154 12.04 0.93 0.12
N GLY A 155 11.84 1.98 0.92
CA GLY A 155 11.18 3.21 0.49
C GLY A 155 11.90 3.92 -0.67
N TYR A 156 13.23 3.82 -0.77
CA TYR A 156 14.00 4.50 -1.81
C TYR A 156 13.77 3.95 -3.22
N PHE A 157 13.36 2.68 -3.33
CA PHE A 157 13.03 2.06 -4.61
C PHE A 157 11.92 2.84 -5.35
N ILE A 158 11.02 3.47 -4.60
CA ILE A 158 9.94 4.30 -5.13
C ILE A 158 10.50 5.54 -5.82
N PHE A 159 11.45 6.24 -5.19
CA PHE A 159 12.07 7.41 -5.80
C PHE A 159 12.81 7.06 -7.08
N ILE A 160 13.52 5.93 -7.10
CA ILE A 160 14.25 5.47 -8.29
C ILE A 160 13.28 5.20 -9.44
N ILE A 161 12.21 4.43 -9.18
CA ILE A 161 11.20 4.13 -10.20
C ILE A 161 10.51 5.42 -10.69
N SER A 162 10.04 6.27 -9.77
CA SER A 162 9.37 7.52 -10.14
C SER A 162 10.27 8.44 -10.94
N LEU A 163 11.58 8.51 -10.61
CA LEU A 163 12.56 9.27 -11.37
C LEU A 163 12.73 8.74 -12.80
N VAL A 164 12.84 7.42 -12.97
CA VAL A 164 12.94 6.80 -14.30
C VAL A 164 11.68 7.09 -15.12
N CYS A 165 10.50 6.91 -14.54
CA CYS A 165 9.23 7.23 -15.20
C CYS A 165 9.14 8.70 -15.61
N TYR A 166 9.64 9.61 -14.76
CA TYR A 166 9.67 11.03 -15.06
C TYR A 166 10.59 11.36 -16.25
N VAL A 167 11.80 10.79 -16.30
CA VAL A 167 12.73 10.98 -17.43
C VAL A 167 12.14 10.45 -18.74
N VAL A 168 11.53 9.25 -18.70
CA VAL A 168 10.86 8.68 -19.87
C VAL A 168 9.71 9.59 -20.31
N TYR A 169 8.86 10.04 -19.38
CA TYR A 169 7.76 10.95 -19.66
C TYR A 169 8.21 12.28 -20.29
N LEU A 170 9.32 12.84 -19.84
CA LEU A 170 9.87 14.07 -20.43
C LEU A 170 10.35 13.89 -21.88
N SER A 171 10.73 12.68 -22.27
CA SER A 171 11.35 12.39 -23.58
C SER A 171 10.35 12.37 -24.76
N PHE A 172 9.04 12.31 -24.50
CA PHE A 172 7.99 12.28 -25.53
C PHE A 172 7.30 13.64 -25.63
N ASN A 173 6.99 14.13 -26.84
CA ASN A 173 6.35 15.45 -27.04
C ASN A 173 5.19 15.43 -28.05
N ASN A 174 4.54 14.28 -28.24
CA ASN A 174 3.62 14.01 -29.36
C ASN A 174 2.18 13.67 -28.94
N GLY A 175 1.81 13.92 -27.69
CA GLY A 175 0.51 13.58 -27.10
C GLY A 175 0.50 12.23 -26.37
N SER A 176 1.39 11.30 -26.71
CA SER A 176 1.46 9.98 -26.06
C SER A 176 1.87 10.04 -24.58
N GLU A 177 2.38 11.18 -24.11
CA GLU A 177 2.70 11.42 -22.71
C GLU A 177 1.49 11.24 -21.79
N GLY A 178 0.27 11.43 -22.31
CA GLY A 178 -0.97 11.15 -21.57
C GLY A 178 -1.06 9.69 -21.10
N ALA A 179 -0.62 8.73 -21.92
CA ALA A 179 -0.56 7.32 -21.51
C ALA A 179 0.48 7.10 -20.39
N LEU A 180 1.64 7.78 -20.50
CA LEU A 180 2.69 7.69 -19.48
C LEU A 180 2.23 8.29 -18.13
N LEU A 181 1.38 9.32 -18.13
CA LEU A 181 0.75 9.82 -16.89
C LEU A 181 -0.16 8.79 -16.25
N ILE A 182 -0.97 8.06 -17.04
CA ILE A 182 -1.83 6.99 -16.51
C ILE A 182 -0.96 5.89 -15.89
N VAL A 183 0.09 5.46 -16.60
CA VAL A 183 1.05 4.46 -16.09
C VAL A 183 1.71 4.95 -14.80
N ASN A 184 2.19 6.20 -14.77
CA ASN A 184 2.78 6.79 -13.57
C ASN A 184 1.79 6.85 -12.40
N THR A 185 0.51 7.13 -12.67
CA THR A 185 -0.54 7.14 -11.65
C THR A 185 -0.70 5.76 -11.00
N VAL A 186 -0.78 4.70 -11.82
CA VAL A 186 -0.90 3.32 -11.32
C VAL A 186 0.35 2.91 -10.53
N LEU A 187 1.53 3.22 -11.06
CA LEU A 187 2.80 2.87 -10.45
C LEU A 187 3.00 3.60 -9.11
N SER A 188 2.71 4.90 -9.07
CA SER A 188 2.75 5.70 -7.86
C SER A 188 1.75 5.19 -6.83
N MET A 189 0.59 4.69 -7.26
CA MET A 189 -0.39 4.08 -6.35
C MET A 189 0.18 2.83 -5.67
N LEU A 190 0.83 1.93 -6.41
CA LEU A 190 1.50 0.75 -5.86
C LEU A 190 2.59 1.14 -4.86
N CYS A 191 3.40 2.15 -5.22
CA CYS A 191 4.46 2.67 -4.37
C CYS A 191 3.92 3.25 -3.06
N PHE A 192 2.92 4.12 -3.13
CA PHE A 192 2.31 4.71 -1.93
C PHE A 192 1.57 3.67 -1.08
N ALA A 193 0.98 2.65 -1.71
CA ALA A 193 0.37 1.54 -1.00
C ALA A 193 1.45 0.75 -0.22
N TYR A 194 2.61 0.49 -0.81
CA TYR A 194 3.72 -0.16 -0.10
C TYR A 194 4.18 0.66 1.11
N THR A 195 4.43 1.96 0.96
CA THR A 195 4.95 2.80 2.06
C THR A 195 3.93 3.11 3.15
N ASN A 196 2.63 3.13 2.83
CA ASN A 196 1.60 3.59 3.76
C ASN A 196 0.66 2.50 4.25
N SER A 197 0.48 1.42 3.49
CA SER A 197 -0.54 0.40 3.74
C SER A 197 0.02 -0.99 3.99
N ALA A 198 1.19 -1.32 3.43
CA ALA A 198 1.68 -2.69 3.39
C ALA A 198 3.16 -2.76 3.78
N ILE A 199 3.53 -2.05 4.85
CA ILE A 199 4.88 -2.20 5.41
C ILE A 199 5.05 -3.67 5.81
N PRO A 200 6.04 -4.39 5.26
CA PRO A 200 6.10 -5.85 5.33
C PRO A 200 6.70 -6.32 6.65
N VAL A 201 5.99 -6.07 7.75
CA VAL A 201 6.40 -6.41 9.13
C VAL A 201 6.68 -7.91 9.27
N ALA A 202 5.88 -8.76 8.61
CA ALA A 202 6.06 -10.21 8.68
C ALA A 202 7.39 -10.63 8.04
N GLU A 203 7.70 -10.06 6.88
CA GLU A 203 8.93 -10.32 6.13
C GLU A 203 10.15 -9.83 6.91
N TYR A 204 10.08 -8.64 7.52
CA TYR A 204 11.15 -8.12 8.38
C TYR A 204 11.37 -8.98 9.63
N TYR A 205 10.30 -9.49 10.24
CA TYR A 205 10.41 -10.41 11.37
C TYR A 205 11.03 -11.76 10.95
N GLN A 206 10.56 -12.35 9.85
CA GLN A 206 11.08 -13.62 9.34
C GLN A 206 12.56 -13.53 8.89
N ALA A 207 12.97 -12.37 8.37
CA ALA A 207 14.36 -12.11 7.99
C ALA A 207 15.28 -11.79 9.20
N GLY A 208 14.75 -11.73 10.43
CA GLY A 208 15.49 -11.33 11.63
C GLY A 208 15.86 -9.84 11.68
N THR A 209 15.27 -9.03 10.80
CA THR A 209 15.43 -7.57 10.80
C THR A 209 14.60 -6.93 11.92
N TYR A 210 13.46 -7.51 12.27
CA TYR A 210 12.64 -7.13 13.43
C TYR A 210 12.67 -8.21 14.49
N GLU A 211 12.97 -7.82 15.72
CA GLU A 211 12.86 -8.68 16.90
C GLU A 211 11.63 -8.26 17.72
N LEU A 212 10.77 -9.22 18.07
CA LEU A 212 9.61 -8.92 18.93
C LEU A 212 10.12 -8.66 20.36
N VAL A 213 9.85 -7.47 20.88
CA VAL A 213 10.22 -7.07 22.24
C VAL A 213 9.09 -7.42 23.21
N GLU A 214 7.88 -6.95 22.91
CA GLU A 214 6.72 -7.12 23.77
C GLU A 214 5.40 -6.95 23.00
N ILE A 215 4.31 -7.40 23.63
CA ILE A 215 2.94 -7.15 23.20
C ILE A 215 2.26 -6.45 24.38
N ARG A 216 1.83 -5.20 24.17
CA ARG A 216 1.14 -4.39 25.18
C ARG A 216 -0.35 -4.40 24.91
N GLU A 217 -1.15 -4.48 25.96
CA GLU A 217 -2.60 -4.24 25.88
C GLU A 217 -2.84 -2.73 26.04
N GLU A 218 -3.68 -2.15 25.17
CA GLU A 218 -4.08 -0.73 25.21
C GLU A 218 -5.41 -0.52 25.94
#